data_AF-A0A0E0C671-F1
#
_entry.id   AF-A0A0E0C671-F1
#
_cell.length_a   1.000
_cell.length_b   1.000
_cell.length_c   1.000
_cell.angle_alpha   90.00
_cell.angle_beta   90.00
_cell.angle_gamma   90.00
#
_symmetry.space_group_name_H-M   'P 1'
#
loop_
_entity.id
_entity.type
_entity.pdbx_description
1 polymer ?
#
loop_
_entity_poly.entity_id
_entity_poly.type
_entity_poly.pdbx_seq_one_letter_code
_entity_poly.pdbx_strand_id
1 'polypeptide(L)'
;MQKSKMNYRAWRHRCWLIPYMTRKQVLNELKKSTKWNELHVADNCCFHYQRSLLLALLDSCHVEDTEDSLDRKSVHLLWKEELTWNEMLIRRYQGRESLWIHRRFLSQLWVKFLLSSEETECAAGTSLVDLFLAQEIYLLSDCLNTPTDEFGEACVQTELAALYILWISKQVPAVKLKLEERLQSVGSLEDVLARACPQRSRLWTHLIA
;
A
#
# COMPACT_ATOMS: atom_id res chain seq x y z
N MET A 1 -12.42 28.37 8.75
CA MET A 1 -12.09 27.33 9.75
C MET A 1 -13.31 26.43 9.99
N GLN A 2 -13.55 25.39 9.16
CA GLN A 2 -14.51 24.27 9.42
C GLN A 2 -14.74 23.27 8.24
N LYS A 3 -13.92 23.25 7.17
CA LYS A 3 -14.15 22.30 6.06
C LYS A 3 -13.83 20.83 6.42
N SER A 4 -12.94 20.57 7.39
CA SER A 4 -12.51 19.19 7.73
C SER A 4 -13.57 18.34 8.42
N LYS A 5 -14.35 18.91 9.36
CA LYS A 5 -15.41 18.18 10.10
C LYS A 5 -16.56 17.78 9.18
N MET A 6 -16.93 18.64 8.22
CA MET A 6 -17.96 18.33 7.23
C MET A 6 -17.48 17.29 6.22
N ASN A 7 -16.21 17.35 5.81
CA ASN A 7 -15.59 16.39 4.92
C ASN A 7 -15.56 14.97 5.54
N TYR A 8 -15.14 14.84 6.80
CA TYR A 8 -15.14 13.54 7.50
C TYR A 8 -16.54 12.91 7.57
N ARG A 9 -17.57 13.70 7.91
CA ARG A 9 -18.96 13.21 7.97
C ARG A 9 -19.46 12.76 6.60
N ALA A 10 -19.13 13.49 5.55
CA ALA A 10 -19.49 13.13 4.17
C ALA A 10 -18.84 11.80 3.76
N TRP A 11 -17.54 11.63 3.99
CA TRP A 11 -16.84 10.36 3.71
C TRP A 11 -17.37 9.20 4.55
N ARG A 12 -17.66 9.44 5.83
CA ARG A 12 -18.25 8.41 6.69
C ARG A 12 -19.63 7.96 6.19
N HIS A 13 -20.46 8.90 5.76
CA HIS A 13 -21.76 8.58 5.15
C HIS A 13 -21.59 7.80 3.84
N ARG A 14 -20.61 8.17 2.99
CA ARG A 14 -20.28 7.40 1.78
C ARG A 14 -19.86 5.97 2.11
N CYS A 15 -18.98 5.77 3.10
CA CYS A 15 -18.62 4.43 3.57
C CYS A 15 -19.84 3.64 4.06
N TRP A 16 -20.75 4.29 4.79
CA TRP A 16 -21.99 3.66 5.27
C TRP A 16 -22.90 3.18 4.13
N LEU A 17 -22.87 3.81 2.96
CA LEU A 17 -23.67 3.40 1.80
C LEU A 17 -23.11 2.16 1.08
N ILE A 18 -21.82 1.83 1.25
CA ILE A 18 -21.16 0.77 0.47
C ILE A 18 -21.86 -0.59 0.56
N PRO A 19 -22.30 -1.08 1.74
CA PRO A 19 -23.01 -2.37 1.82
C PRO A 19 -24.33 -2.41 1.05
N TYR A 20 -24.90 -1.26 0.70
CA TYR A 20 -26.14 -1.13 -0.06
C TYR A 20 -25.90 -0.90 -1.57
N MET A 21 -24.64 -0.79 -2.00
CA MET A 21 -24.28 -0.60 -3.40
C MET A 21 -24.17 -1.95 -4.12
N THR A 22 -24.62 -1.97 -5.37
CA THR A 22 -24.31 -3.08 -6.29
C THR A 22 -22.81 -3.10 -6.60
N ARG A 23 -22.28 -4.27 -6.97
CA ARG A 23 -20.88 -4.43 -7.42
C ARG A 23 -20.47 -3.42 -8.49
N LYS A 24 -21.32 -3.23 -9.50
CA LYS A 24 -21.13 -2.24 -10.56
C LYS A 24 -21.02 -0.80 -10.03
N GLN A 25 -21.82 -0.45 -9.02
CA GLN A 25 -21.73 0.86 -8.37
C GLN A 25 -20.43 1.02 -7.59
N VAL A 26 -20.00 -0.01 -6.85
CA VAL A 26 -18.71 0.00 -6.13
C VAL A 26 -17.53 0.18 -7.09
N LEU A 27 -17.49 -0.56 -8.20
CA LEU A 27 -16.46 -0.40 -9.24
C LEU A 27 -16.46 1.00 -9.85
N ASN A 28 -17.64 1.55 -10.11
CA ASN A 28 -17.77 2.90 -10.66
C ASN A 28 -17.31 3.96 -9.66
N GLU A 29 -17.63 3.80 -8.38
CA GLU A 29 -17.16 4.68 -7.31
C GLU A 29 -15.64 4.62 -7.19
N LEU A 30 -15.04 3.43 -7.21
CA LEU A 30 -13.59 3.23 -7.14
C LEU A 30 -12.86 3.99 -8.27
N LYS A 31 -13.36 3.88 -9.50
CA LYS A 31 -12.81 4.59 -10.67
C LYS A 31 -13.00 6.11 -10.57
N LYS A 32 -14.13 6.56 -10.03
CA LYS A 32 -14.42 8.00 -9.87
C LYS A 32 -13.57 8.63 -8.77
N SER A 33 -13.34 7.91 -7.67
CA SER A 33 -12.56 8.40 -6.55
C SER A 33 -11.08 8.53 -6.88
N THR A 34 -10.53 7.76 -7.84
CA THR A 34 -9.13 7.87 -8.29
C THR A 34 -8.73 9.32 -8.59
N LYS A 35 -9.46 10.01 -9.47
CA LYS A 35 -9.17 11.42 -9.84
C LYS A 35 -9.25 12.37 -8.66
N TRP A 36 -10.20 12.15 -7.75
CA TRP A 36 -10.33 12.98 -6.55
C TRP A 36 -9.14 12.78 -5.62
N ASN A 37 -8.72 11.52 -5.43
CA ASN A 37 -7.59 11.16 -4.57
C ASN A 37 -6.27 11.71 -5.12
N GLU A 38 -6.07 11.73 -6.44
CA GLU A 38 -4.90 12.35 -7.09
C GLU A 38 -4.77 13.84 -6.79
N LEU A 39 -5.89 14.54 -6.63
CA LEU A 39 -5.93 15.96 -6.28
C LEU A 39 -5.82 16.19 -4.75
N HIS A 40 -6.19 15.19 -3.95
CA HIS A 40 -6.28 15.29 -2.48
C HIS A 40 -5.44 14.22 -1.79
N VAL A 41 -4.20 14.05 -2.24
CA VAL A 41 -3.30 12.97 -1.79
C VAL A 41 -3.05 12.95 -0.27
N ALA A 42 -3.16 14.09 0.40
CA ALA A 42 -3.00 14.21 1.86
C ALA A 42 -4.28 13.87 2.65
N ASP A 43 -5.44 13.72 2.01
CA ASP A 43 -6.71 13.43 2.68
C ASP A 43 -6.84 11.92 2.96
N ASN A 44 -6.52 11.52 4.19
CA ASN A 44 -6.65 10.13 4.63
C ASN A 44 -8.09 9.60 4.50
N CYS A 45 -9.11 10.45 4.63
CA CYS A 45 -10.51 10.02 4.49
C CYS A 45 -10.82 9.52 3.08
N CYS A 46 -10.20 10.14 2.06
CA CYS A 46 -10.33 9.73 0.67
C CYS A 46 -9.77 8.31 0.46
N PHE A 47 -8.56 8.05 0.97
CA PHE A 47 -7.97 6.70 0.93
C PHE A 47 -8.67 5.72 1.85
N HIS A 48 -9.30 6.15 2.94
CA HIS A 48 -10.18 5.29 3.74
C HIS A 48 -11.38 4.81 2.91
N TYR A 49 -12.05 5.71 2.20
CA TYR A 49 -13.13 5.35 1.30
C TYR A 49 -12.67 4.39 0.19
N GLN A 50 -11.52 4.67 -0.44
CA GLN A 50 -10.91 3.76 -1.43
C GLN A 50 -10.72 2.34 -0.86
N ARG A 51 -10.16 2.23 0.35
CA ARG A 51 -9.97 0.95 1.05
C ARG A 51 -11.30 0.24 1.33
N SER A 52 -12.32 0.98 1.76
CA SER A 52 -13.65 0.40 2.00
C SER A 52 -14.28 -0.16 0.72
N LEU A 53 -14.11 0.52 -0.42
CA LEU A 53 -14.59 0.03 -1.72
C LEU A 53 -13.84 -1.24 -2.14
N LEU A 54 -12.51 -1.27 -1.98
CA LEU A 54 -11.68 -2.45 -2.27
C LEU A 54 -12.05 -3.67 -1.42
N LEU A 55 -12.29 -3.46 -0.12
CA LEU A 55 -12.77 -4.52 0.78
C LEU A 55 -14.14 -5.04 0.35
N ALA A 56 -15.08 -4.16 -0.01
CA ALA A 56 -16.40 -4.58 -0.47
C ALA A 56 -16.34 -5.40 -1.76
N LEU A 57 -15.42 -5.08 -2.68
CA LEU A 57 -15.19 -5.89 -3.88
C LEU A 57 -14.62 -7.27 -3.51
N LEU A 58 -13.69 -7.33 -2.55
CA LEU A 58 -13.13 -8.58 -2.07
C LEU A 58 -14.19 -9.47 -1.40
N ASP A 59 -15.02 -8.90 -0.53
CA ASP A 59 -16.11 -9.63 0.13
C ASP A 59 -17.11 -10.19 -0.90
N SER A 60 -17.35 -9.44 -1.99
CA SER A 60 -18.23 -9.86 -3.08
C SER A 60 -17.70 -11.02 -3.93
N CYS A 61 -16.42 -11.41 -3.77
CA CYS A 61 -15.82 -12.58 -4.42
C CYS A 61 -15.98 -13.87 -3.62
N HIS A 62 -16.19 -13.78 -2.30
CA HIS A 62 -16.34 -14.94 -1.44
C HIS A 62 -17.76 -15.52 -1.46
N VAL A 63 -18.72 -14.81 -2.05
CA VAL A 63 -20.10 -15.27 -2.22
C VAL A 63 -20.19 -16.05 -3.54
N GLU A 64 -19.89 -17.35 -3.47
CA GLU A 64 -20.22 -18.33 -4.50
C GLU A 64 -21.75 -18.40 -4.61
N ASP A 65 -22.32 -18.22 -5.82
CA ASP A 65 -23.73 -18.46 -6.24
C ASP A 65 -24.45 -17.31 -6.99
N THR A 66 -23.74 -16.34 -7.57
CA THR A 66 -24.37 -15.44 -8.57
C THR A 66 -23.52 -15.30 -9.84
N GLU A 67 -24.19 -15.28 -11.01
CA GLU A 67 -23.59 -14.98 -12.33
C GLU A 67 -22.79 -13.66 -12.38
N ASP A 68 -22.97 -12.79 -11.39
CA ASP A 68 -22.27 -11.50 -11.25
C ASP A 68 -20.99 -11.59 -10.39
N SER A 69 -20.61 -12.77 -9.87
CA SER A 69 -19.39 -12.93 -9.04
C SER A 69 -18.13 -12.47 -9.77
N LEU A 70 -17.33 -11.63 -9.13
CA LEU A 70 -16.04 -11.19 -9.65
C LEU A 70 -15.08 -12.38 -9.57
N ASP A 71 -14.56 -12.81 -10.71
CA ASP A 71 -13.52 -13.85 -10.73
C ASP A 71 -12.33 -13.39 -9.88
N ARG A 72 -11.74 -14.32 -9.11
CA ARG A 72 -10.59 -14.07 -8.24
C ARG A 72 -9.48 -13.37 -9.02
N LYS A 73 -9.22 -13.74 -10.28
CA LYS A 73 -8.19 -13.09 -11.12
C LYS A 73 -8.49 -11.62 -11.40
N SER A 74 -9.76 -11.26 -11.55
CA SER A 74 -10.16 -9.86 -11.77
C SER A 74 -9.87 -8.99 -10.54
N VAL A 75 -10.09 -9.51 -9.33
CA VAL A 75 -9.71 -8.80 -8.10
C VAL A 75 -8.20 -8.70 -7.95
N HIS A 76 -7.45 -9.75 -8.32
CA HIS A 76 -5.98 -9.68 -8.30
C HIS A 76 -5.45 -8.59 -9.24
N LEU A 77 -6.02 -8.48 -10.44
CA LEU A 77 -5.66 -7.43 -11.39
C LEU A 77 -5.97 -6.03 -10.83
N LEU A 78 -7.17 -5.82 -10.29
CA LEU A 78 -7.56 -4.56 -9.65
C LEU A 78 -6.60 -4.18 -8.51
N TRP A 79 -6.22 -5.15 -7.68
CA TRP A 79 -5.28 -4.91 -6.57
C TRP A 79 -3.89 -4.50 -7.07
N LYS A 80 -3.42 -5.14 -8.14
CA LYS A 80 -2.15 -4.80 -8.79
C LYS A 80 -2.20 -3.40 -9.42
N GLU A 81 -3.30 -3.05 -10.08
CA GLU A 81 -3.51 -1.71 -10.63
C GLU A 81 -3.48 -0.63 -9.53
N GLU A 82 -4.13 -0.88 -8.39
CA GLU A 82 -4.10 0.02 -7.23
C GLU A 82 -2.71 0.14 -6.61
N LEU A 83 -1.95 -0.95 -6.52
CA LEU A 83 -0.55 -0.92 -6.10
C LEU A 83 0.28 -0.05 -7.06
N THR A 84 0.15 -0.23 -8.38
CA THR A 84 0.89 0.57 -9.37
C THR A 84 0.49 2.04 -9.32
N TRP A 85 -0.80 2.34 -9.17
CA TRP A 85 -1.29 3.72 -9.04
C TRP A 85 -0.79 4.39 -7.76
N ASN A 86 -0.82 3.68 -6.64
CA ASN A 86 -0.29 4.19 -5.38
C ASN A 86 1.23 4.44 -5.44
N GLU A 87 2.00 3.59 -6.11
CA GLU A 87 3.43 3.81 -6.35
C GLU A 87 3.68 5.10 -7.15
N MET A 88 2.92 5.31 -8.24
CA MET A 88 2.99 6.55 -9.03
C MET A 88 2.75 7.79 -8.16
N LEU A 89 1.76 7.74 -7.27
CA LEU A 89 1.48 8.83 -6.34
C LEU A 89 2.61 9.05 -5.33
N ILE A 90 3.18 7.98 -4.77
CA ILE A 90 4.28 8.05 -3.81
C ILE A 90 5.50 8.73 -4.44
N ARG A 91 5.81 8.43 -5.71
CA ARG A 91 6.91 9.06 -6.46
C ARG A 91 6.62 10.53 -6.76
N ARG A 92 5.37 10.85 -7.10
CA ARG A 92 4.95 12.20 -7.49
C ARG A 92 4.78 13.16 -6.32
N TYR A 93 4.30 12.67 -5.18
CA TYR A 93 3.92 13.48 -4.02
C TYR A 93 4.66 13.01 -2.77
N GLN A 94 5.91 13.44 -2.66
CA GLN A 94 6.83 13.02 -1.61
C GLN A 94 6.37 13.47 -0.22
N GLY A 95 6.70 12.64 0.80
CA GLY A 95 6.45 12.95 2.20
C GLY A 95 4.97 12.88 2.62
N ARG A 96 4.07 12.36 1.78
CA ARG A 96 2.64 12.23 2.10
C ARG A 96 2.36 10.91 2.81
N GLU A 97 2.23 10.95 4.14
CA GLU A 97 1.99 9.79 4.99
C GLU A 97 0.74 8.97 4.61
N SER A 98 -0.34 9.63 4.19
CA SER A 98 -1.57 8.99 3.71
C SER A 98 -1.33 7.97 2.59
N LEU A 99 -0.39 8.24 1.69
CA LEU A 99 -0.04 7.33 0.60
C LEU A 99 0.64 6.07 1.10
N TRP A 100 1.53 6.20 2.08
CA TRP A 100 2.24 5.08 2.71
C TRP A 100 1.32 4.26 3.62
N ILE A 101 0.38 4.90 4.32
CA ILE A 101 -0.69 4.20 5.05
C ILE A 101 -1.55 3.38 4.08
N HIS A 102 -1.89 3.94 2.93
CA HIS A 102 -2.62 3.21 1.89
C HIS A 102 -1.79 2.05 1.32
N ARG A 103 -0.49 2.27 1.05
CA ARG A 103 0.43 1.21 0.63
C ARG A 103 0.44 0.04 1.62
N ARG A 104 0.57 0.31 2.91
CA ARG A 104 0.53 -0.73 3.96
C ARG A 104 -0.73 -1.59 3.87
N PHE A 105 -1.90 -0.95 3.71
CA PHE A 105 -3.16 -1.69 3.53
C PHE A 105 -3.12 -2.60 2.29
N LEU A 106 -2.72 -2.04 1.14
CA LEU A 106 -2.68 -2.78 -0.12
C LEU A 106 -1.71 -3.97 -0.02
N SER A 107 -0.51 -3.73 0.49
CA SER A 107 0.54 -4.73 0.67
C SER A 107 0.17 -5.81 1.66
N GLN A 108 -0.55 -5.48 2.74
CA GLN A 108 -0.99 -6.48 3.72
C GLN A 108 -1.89 -7.53 3.08
N LEU A 109 -2.87 -7.08 2.30
CA LEU A 109 -3.82 -7.97 1.63
C LEU A 109 -3.16 -8.67 0.45
N TRP A 110 -2.30 -7.98 -0.29
CA TRP A 110 -1.54 -8.58 -1.40
C TRP A 110 -0.65 -9.72 -0.93
N VAL A 111 0.15 -9.52 0.13
CA VAL A 111 0.98 -10.58 0.72
C VAL A 111 0.13 -11.78 1.15
N LYS A 112 -1.03 -11.55 1.78
CA LYS A 112 -1.96 -12.64 2.13
C LYS A 112 -2.43 -13.40 0.90
N PHE A 113 -2.80 -12.70 -0.18
CA PHE A 113 -3.20 -13.34 -1.43
C PHE A 113 -2.08 -14.20 -2.01
N LEU A 114 -0.87 -13.65 -2.10
CA LEU A 114 0.29 -14.35 -2.64
C LEU A 114 0.66 -15.59 -1.84
N LEU A 115 0.48 -15.58 -0.51
CA LEU A 115 0.75 -16.73 0.34
C LEU A 115 -0.38 -17.77 0.32
N SER A 116 -1.61 -17.35 0.00
CA SER A 116 -2.80 -18.23 -0.10
C SER A 116 -3.01 -18.84 -1.50
N SER A 117 -2.21 -18.44 -2.48
CA SER A 117 -2.30 -18.92 -3.85
C SER A 117 -1.42 -20.14 -4.03
N GLU A 118 -2.01 -21.27 -4.45
CA GLU A 118 -1.27 -22.49 -4.79
C GLU A 118 -0.41 -22.30 -6.06
N GLU A 119 -0.76 -21.34 -6.92
CA GLU A 119 0.04 -20.88 -8.06
C GLU A 119 1.21 -20.02 -7.55
N THR A 120 2.23 -20.70 -7.02
CA THR A 120 3.35 -20.05 -6.31
C THR A 120 4.44 -19.56 -7.26
N GLU A 121 4.35 -19.89 -8.56
CA GLU A 121 5.40 -19.68 -9.54
C GLU A 121 4.93 -18.86 -10.74
N CYS A 122 5.67 -17.80 -11.05
CA CYS A 122 5.54 -17.11 -12.32
C CYS A 122 6.20 -17.96 -13.42
N ALA A 123 5.86 -17.77 -14.70
CA ALA A 123 6.45 -18.51 -15.84
C ALA A 123 8.00 -18.47 -15.93
N ALA A 124 8.65 -17.61 -15.15
CA ALA A 124 10.11 -17.47 -15.02
C ALA A 124 10.70 -18.16 -13.77
N GLY A 125 9.96 -19.03 -13.07
CA GLY A 125 10.43 -19.77 -11.87
C GLY A 125 10.67 -18.90 -10.63
N THR A 126 10.26 -17.62 -10.66
CA THR A 126 10.38 -16.70 -9.51
C THR A 126 9.05 -16.64 -8.77
N SER A 127 9.10 -16.74 -7.44
CA SER A 127 7.90 -16.63 -6.61
C SER A 127 7.26 -15.24 -6.75
N LEU A 128 5.93 -15.17 -6.83
CA LEU A 128 5.21 -13.90 -6.90
C LEU A 128 5.50 -13.00 -5.67
N VAL A 129 5.75 -13.60 -4.51
CA VAL A 129 6.19 -12.88 -3.30
C VAL A 129 7.54 -12.21 -3.53
N ASP A 130 8.48 -12.92 -4.18
CA ASP A 130 9.82 -12.39 -4.43
C ASP A 130 9.78 -11.23 -5.42
N LEU A 131 8.93 -11.33 -6.46
CA LEU A 131 8.70 -10.25 -7.40
C LEU A 131 8.14 -9.00 -6.72
N PHE A 132 7.16 -9.19 -5.83
CA PHE A 132 6.60 -8.08 -5.05
C PHE A 132 7.66 -7.43 -4.15
N LEU A 133 8.42 -8.21 -3.38
CA LEU A 133 9.46 -7.67 -2.50
C LEU A 133 10.57 -6.95 -3.27
N ALA A 134 10.95 -7.45 -4.46
CA ALA A 134 11.90 -6.77 -5.32
C ALA A 134 11.40 -5.38 -5.76
N GLN A 135 10.11 -5.26 -6.07
CA GLN A 135 9.48 -3.96 -6.40
C GLN A 135 9.47 -3.02 -5.18
N GLU A 136 9.14 -3.51 -3.99
CA GLU A 136 9.15 -2.68 -2.78
C GLU A 136 10.57 -2.18 -2.43
N ILE A 137 11.59 -3.04 -2.59
CA ILE A 137 13.00 -2.65 -2.39
C ILE A 137 13.45 -1.65 -3.46
N TYR A 138 13.00 -1.81 -4.71
CA TYR A 138 13.27 -0.83 -5.74
C TYR A 138 12.66 0.54 -5.41
N LEU A 139 11.41 0.57 -4.96
CA LEU A 139 10.75 1.79 -4.50
C LEU A 139 11.47 2.43 -3.31
N LEU A 140 11.92 1.62 -2.35
CA LEU A 140 12.76 2.09 -1.23
C LEU A 140 14.05 2.74 -1.74
N SER A 141 14.78 2.05 -2.62
CA SER A 141 16.03 2.53 -3.18
C SER A 141 15.84 3.85 -3.92
N ASP A 142 14.77 3.98 -4.70
CA ASP A 142 14.42 5.23 -5.38
C ASP A 142 14.16 6.37 -4.39
N CYS A 143 13.41 6.11 -3.32
CA CYS A 143 13.17 7.09 -2.26
C CYS A 143 14.48 7.52 -1.59
N LEU A 144 15.35 6.56 -1.23
CA LEU A 144 16.65 6.84 -0.59
C LEU A 144 17.59 7.68 -1.45
N ASN A 145 17.50 7.55 -2.78
CA ASN A 145 18.33 8.29 -3.74
C ASN A 145 17.67 9.59 -4.22
N THR A 146 16.53 9.98 -3.66
CA THR A 146 15.86 11.22 -4.02
C THR A 146 16.72 12.42 -3.57
N PRO A 147 16.98 13.40 -4.46
CA PRO A 147 17.78 14.57 -4.11
C PRO A 147 17.11 15.37 -2.99
N THR A 148 17.94 16.01 -2.17
CA THR A 148 17.47 16.84 -1.07
C THR A 148 16.66 18.01 -1.62
N ASP A 149 15.46 18.21 -1.09
CA ASP A 149 14.57 19.30 -1.45
C ASP A 149 14.61 20.42 -0.40
N GLU A 150 14.22 21.62 -0.81
CA GLU A 150 14.20 22.81 0.04
C GLU A 150 13.20 22.70 1.21
N PHE A 151 12.16 21.87 1.06
CA PHE A 151 11.05 21.75 2.01
C PHE A 151 11.18 20.52 2.93
N GLY A 152 12.22 19.71 2.76
CA GLY A 152 12.46 18.48 3.53
C GLY A 152 11.48 17.35 3.23
N GLU A 153 10.68 17.44 2.17
CA GLU A 153 9.73 16.38 1.77
C GLU A 153 10.44 15.08 1.38
N ALA A 154 11.64 15.16 0.79
CA ALA A 154 12.48 14.03 0.46
C ALA A 154 12.99 13.30 1.72
N CYS A 155 13.31 14.04 2.78
CA CYS A 155 13.70 13.45 4.07
C CYS A 155 12.52 12.71 4.71
N VAL A 156 11.33 13.31 4.69
CA VAL A 156 10.11 12.64 5.18
C VAL A 156 9.79 11.40 4.33
N GLN A 157 10.00 11.49 3.01
CA GLN A 157 9.79 10.37 2.09
C GLN A 157 10.71 9.18 2.39
N THR A 158 12.00 9.41 2.60
CA THR A 158 12.95 8.33 2.94
C THR A 158 12.60 7.68 4.27
N GLU A 159 12.24 8.48 5.27
CA GLU A 159 11.76 7.97 6.55
C GLU A 159 10.52 7.08 6.38
N LEU A 160 9.50 7.55 5.66
CA LEU A 160 8.27 6.80 5.44
C LEU A 160 8.52 5.49 4.67
N ALA A 161 9.40 5.51 3.66
CA ALA A 161 9.80 4.34 2.91
C ALA A 161 10.52 3.30 3.78
N ALA A 162 11.49 3.73 4.59
CA ALA A 162 12.23 2.84 5.49
C ALA A 162 11.31 2.22 6.56
N LEU A 163 10.43 3.03 7.16
CA LEU A 163 9.45 2.56 8.14
C LEU A 163 8.40 1.62 7.51
N TYR A 164 8.10 1.78 6.22
CA TYR A 164 7.25 0.86 5.50
C TYR A 164 7.91 -0.52 5.30
N ILE A 165 9.19 -0.56 4.94
CA ILE A 165 9.94 -1.81 4.81
C ILE A 165 10.09 -2.53 6.16
N LEU A 166 10.39 -1.78 7.23
CA LEU A 166 10.35 -2.31 8.60
C LEU A 166 8.98 -2.89 8.95
N TRP A 167 7.90 -2.23 8.54
CA TRP A 167 6.55 -2.72 8.79
C TRP A 167 6.25 -4.01 8.01
N ILE A 168 6.68 -4.13 6.74
CA ILE A 168 6.53 -5.35 5.94
C ILE A 168 7.26 -6.52 6.59
N SER A 169 8.49 -6.31 7.06
CA SER A 169 9.32 -7.37 7.68
C SER A 169 8.65 -7.99 8.91
N LYS A 170 7.71 -7.27 9.54
CA LYS A 170 6.95 -7.72 10.71
C LYS A 170 5.58 -8.31 10.40
N GLN A 171 5.07 -8.22 9.16
CA GLN A 171 3.74 -8.76 8.84
C GLN A 171 3.69 -10.29 8.83
N VAL A 172 4.70 -10.94 8.24
CA VAL A 172 4.72 -12.40 8.09
C VAL A 172 6.16 -12.91 8.22
N PRO A 173 6.46 -13.93 9.05
CA PRO A 173 7.82 -14.47 9.21
C PRO A 173 8.45 -14.94 7.89
N ALA A 174 7.68 -15.59 7.01
CA ALA A 174 8.16 -16.03 5.70
C ALA A 174 8.59 -14.88 4.78
N VAL A 175 7.95 -13.71 4.91
CA VAL A 175 8.31 -12.50 4.16
C VAL A 175 9.57 -11.87 4.72
N LYS A 176 9.80 -11.95 6.04
CA LYS A 176 10.96 -11.36 6.71
C LYS A 176 12.28 -11.87 6.11
N LEU A 177 12.48 -13.19 6.06
CA LEU A 177 13.71 -13.80 5.56
C LEU A 177 13.99 -13.40 4.10
N LYS A 178 12.98 -13.54 3.24
CA LYS A 178 13.06 -13.17 1.82
C LYS A 178 13.36 -11.69 1.62
N LEU A 179 12.76 -10.83 2.45
CA LEU A 179 13.00 -9.39 2.41
C LEU A 179 14.44 -9.06 2.84
N GLU A 180 14.93 -9.65 3.93
CA GLU A 180 16.28 -9.43 4.44
C GLU A 180 17.35 -9.85 3.42
N GLU A 181 17.20 -11.02 2.78
CA GLU A 181 18.10 -11.48 1.72
C GLU A 181 18.20 -10.48 0.56
N ARG A 182 17.07 -9.93 0.13
CA ARG A 182 17.01 -9.00 -1.01
C ARG A 182 17.47 -7.59 -0.64
N LEU A 183 17.20 -7.17 0.59
CA LEU A 183 17.54 -5.83 1.09
C LEU A 183 19.07 -5.62 1.15
N GLN A 184 19.86 -6.69 1.24
CA GLN A 184 21.33 -6.65 1.23
C GLN A 184 21.92 -5.82 0.06
N SER A 185 21.22 -5.75 -1.08
CA SER A 185 21.62 -4.91 -2.22
C SER A 185 21.60 -3.40 -1.93
N VAL A 186 20.78 -2.96 -0.97
CA VAL A 186 20.61 -1.56 -0.54
C VAL A 186 21.32 -1.30 0.80
N GLY A 187 21.50 -2.33 1.62
CA GLY A 187 22.12 -2.30 2.95
C GLY A 187 21.34 -3.17 3.94
N SER A 188 21.83 -3.38 5.16
CA SER A 188 20.99 -4.03 6.19
C SER A 188 19.78 -3.16 6.53
N LEU A 189 18.72 -3.76 7.10
CA LEU A 189 17.55 -3.00 7.55
C LEU A 189 17.94 -1.91 8.57
N GLU A 190 18.91 -2.21 9.43
CA GLU A 190 19.49 -1.25 10.37
C GLU A 190 20.19 -0.10 9.63
N ASP A 191 21.01 -0.38 8.62
CA ASP A 191 21.69 0.66 7.83
C ASP A 191 20.70 1.56 7.09
N VAL A 192 19.61 0.98 6.56
CA VAL A 192 18.55 1.74 5.92
C VAL A 192 17.86 2.67 6.92
N LEU A 193 17.50 2.18 8.09
CA LEU A 193 16.80 2.97 9.12
C LEU A 193 17.70 4.02 9.77
N ALA A 194 18.98 3.71 9.97
CA ALA A 194 19.98 4.63 10.47
C ALA A 194 20.21 5.80 9.50
N ARG A 195 20.20 5.54 8.18
CA ARG A 195 20.28 6.58 7.15
C ARG A 195 19.00 7.41 7.07
N ALA A 196 17.83 6.76 7.06
CA ALA A 196 16.56 7.44 6.80
C ALA A 196 15.98 8.17 8.02
N CYS A 197 16.13 7.62 9.23
CA CYS A 197 15.51 8.17 10.44
C CYS A 197 16.39 7.99 11.69
N PRO A 198 17.60 8.58 11.73
CA PRO A 198 18.53 8.42 12.86
C PRO A 198 17.94 8.92 14.19
N GLN A 199 17.08 9.94 14.12
CA GLN A 199 16.38 10.52 15.27
C GLN A 199 15.48 9.50 16.00
N ARG A 200 15.01 8.46 15.31
CA ARG A 200 14.12 7.43 15.84
C ARG A 200 14.83 6.12 16.18
N SER A 201 16.17 6.15 16.28
CA SER A 201 17.01 4.98 16.56
C SER A 201 16.47 4.07 17.64
N ARG A 202 16.23 4.61 18.83
CA ARG A 202 15.68 3.85 19.95
C ARG A 202 14.41 3.07 19.59
N LEU A 203 13.48 3.69 18.86
CA LEU A 203 12.21 3.06 18.49
C LEU A 203 12.43 1.89 17.55
N TRP A 204 13.19 2.09 16.47
CA TRP A 204 13.36 1.02 15.50
C TRP A 204 14.33 -0.06 15.97
N THR A 205 15.31 0.22 16.82
CA THR A 205 16.16 -0.82 17.42
C THR A 205 15.33 -1.79 18.26
N HIS A 206 14.37 -1.28 19.04
CA HIS A 206 13.43 -2.14 19.78
C HIS A 206 12.50 -2.94 18.86
N LEU A 207 12.14 -2.37 17.71
CA LEU A 207 11.29 -3.05 16.75
C LEU A 207 12.05 -4.06 15.91
N ILE A 208 13.35 -3.93 15.66
CA ILE A 208 14.12 -4.91 14.87
C ILE A 208 14.37 -6.20 15.65
N ALA A 209 14.66 -6.06 16.95
CA ALA A 209 14.74 -7.17 17.91
C ALA A 209 13.52 -8.11 17.83
#